data_AF-R6DHT0-F1
#
_entry.id   AF-R6DHT0-F1
#
_cell.length_a   1.000
_cell.length_b   1.000
_cell.length_c   1.000
_cell.angle_alpha   90.00
_cell.angle_beta   90.00
_cell.angle_gamma   90.00
#
_symmetry.space_group_name_H-M   'P 1'
#
loop_
_entity.id
_entity.type
_entity.pdbx_description
1 polymer ?
#
loop_
_entity_poly.entity_id
_entity_poly.type
_entity_poly.pdbx_seq_one_letter_code
_entity_poly.pdbx_strand_id
1 'polypeptide(L)'
;MMQNNEKNKKNNETPSLLSYVAVKEQLMMQASSLLDDRTIESMLEEEKVKFDNAARLGLSPSVFIGMNTLRYCKDTIRKKQPFSFLYFFFNRLTELSIGLVLCCLLAELAKHIAPGSFFTHLSHPYILWSILLIVLFWAHKKSSMANMLSIPLSKKNYKEKMQYKKKMLHRKQFLFAGYLLLFLLSNACILYFAPIDLKLSIGLLPAFWFYIGCMVLSGIHNTLYSSHFLPFLGVGACLLTRRSKEQTKQFMDQYQNASYLQILTTHQKTEADFKKEDILRTQVKKELYSRLVTQRVYYALALFLFAVLDLLCIWQLKSAFTLPFGIFLICSLLVTILFLIAWAAANHILKDIKQSATF
;
A
#
# COMPACT_ATOMS: atom_id res chain seq x y z
N MET A 1 -28.44 52.76 -17.04
CA MET A 1 -27.79 52.52 -15.73
C MET A 1 -28.11 51.11 -15.29
N MET A 2 -27.23 50.14 -15.61
CA MET A 2 -27.33 48.76 -15.13
C MET A 2 -25.97 48.39 -14.54
N GLN A 3 -25.83 48.56 -13.24
CA GLN A 3 -24.71 48.02 -12.45
C GLN A 3 -25.32 47.42 -11.18
N ASN A 4 -25.46 46.10 -11.18
CA ASN A 4 -25.34 45.22 -10.01
C ASN A 4 -25.88 43.85 -10.38
N ASN A 5 -25.02 42.97 -10.89
CA ASN A 5 -25.23 41.51 -10.80
C ASN A 5 -23.96 40.65 -11.02
N GLU A 6 -22.75 41.21 -10.92
CA GLU A 6 -21.51 40.44 -11.13
C GLU A 6 -20.81 39.96 -9.85
N LYS A 7 -21.41 40.12 -8.66
CA LYS A 7 -20.71 39.81 -7.40
C LYS A 7 -20.99 38.45 -6.75
N ASN A 8 -21.77 37.55 -7.36
CA ASN A 8 -22.13 36.26 -6.74
C ASN A 8 -21.79 35.01 -7.57
N LYS A 9 -20.64 34.99 -8.24
CA LYS A 9 -20.13 33.80 -8.96
C LYS A 9 -18.67 33.43 -8.61
N LYS A 10 -18.24 33.76 -7.39
CA LYS A 10 -17.05 33.14 -6.77
C LYS A 10 -17.53 32.33 -5.57
N ASN A 11 -16.99 31.11 -5.44
CA ASN A 11 -17.29 30.10 -4.42
C ASN A 11 -18.33 29.05 -4.84
N ASN A 12 -17.97 28.29 -5.86
CA ASN A 12 -18.21 26.84 -5.88
C ASN A 12 -17.06 26.22 -6.67
N GLU A 13 -15.85 26.36 -6.13
CA GLU A 13 -14.71 25.54 -6.54
C GLU A 13 -14.97 24.12 -6.05
N THR A 14 -15.60 23.33 -6.91
CA THR A 14 -15.60 21.87 -6.82
C THR A 14 -14.13 21.40 -6.79
N PRO A 15 -13.74 20.53 -5.85
CA PRO A 15 -12.35 20.10 -5.71
C PRO A 15 -11.87 19.41 -6.99
N SER A 16 -10.84 20.00 -7.60
CA SER A 16 -9.98 19.52 -8.69
C SER A 16 -10.60 18.46 -9.64
N LEU A 17 -10.94 18.87 -10.86
CA LEU A 17 -11.23 17.95 -11.95
C LEU A 17 -9.99 17.07 -12.21
N LEU A 18 -9.99 15.84 -11.67
CA LEU A 18 -8.95 14.84 -11.84
C LEU A 18 -8.86 14.46 -13.33
N SER A 19 -7.90 15.04 -14.06
CA SER A 19 -7.75 14.82 -15.50
C SER A 19 -6.87 13.60 -15.78
N TYR A 20 -7.13 12.91 -16.90
CA TYR A 20 -6.26 11.83 -17.39
C TYR A 20 -4.81 12.30 -17.57
N VAL A 21 -4.62 13.57 -17.95
CA VAL A 21 -3.29 14.17 -18.16
C VAL A 21 -2.46 14.15 -16.86
N ALA A 22 -3.05 14.60 -15.74
CA ALA A 22 -2.36 14.59 -14.45
C ALA A 22 -2.02 13.17 -13.96
N VAL A 23 -2.90 12.20 -14.20
CA VAL A 23 -2.65 10.79 -13.83
C VAL A 23 -1.62 10.15 -14.74
N LYS A 24 -1.63 10.44 -16.03
CA LYS A 24 -0.64 9.97 -17.00
C LYS A 24 0.76 10.44 -16.62
N GLU A 25 0.94 11.73 -16.34
CA GLU A 25 2.23 12.29 -15.93
C GLU A 25 2.77 11.62 -14.67
N GLN A 26 1.93 11.46 -13.64
CA GLN A 26 2.32 10.77 -12.40
C GLN A 26 2.67 9.30 -12.61
N LEU A 27 1.90 8.59 -13.43
CA LEU A 27 2.18 7.19 -13.78
C LEU A 27 3.50 7.06 -14.54
N MET A 28 3.74 7.91 -15.54
CA MET A 28 5.00 7.87 -16.31
C MET A 28 6.23 8.15 -15.44
N MET A 29 6.15 9.16 -14.56
CA MET A 29 7.25 9.47 -13.64
C MET A 29 7.55 8.31 -12.68
N GLN A 30 6.52 7.64 -12.14
CA GLN A 30 6.72 6.56 -11.17
C GLN A 30 7.02 5.22 -11.82
N ALA A 31 6.46 4.93 -13.00
CA ALA A 31 6.56 3.65 -13.68
C ALA A 31 7.84 3.48 -14.49
N SER A 32 8.40 4.57 -15.04
CA SER A 32 9.62 4.57 -15.88
C SER A 32 10.84 3.93 -15.22
N SER A 33 10.90 3.95 -13.89
CA SER A 33 11.96 3.24 -13.15
C SER A 33 11.61 1.78 -12.86
N LEU A 34 10.33 1.42 -12.79
CA LEU A 34 9.88 0.18 -12.19
C LEU A 34 9.37 -0.87 -13.18
N LEU A 35 9.07 -0.46 -14.41
CA LEU A 35 8.45 -1.27 -15.46
C LEU A 35 9.13 -0.99 -16.80
N ASP A 36 9.08 -1.94 -17.72
CA ASP A 36 9.53 -1.76 -19.10
C ASP A 36 8.57 -0.88 -19.91
N ASP A 37 9.08 -0.20 -20.92
CA ASP A 37 8.31 0.76 -21.73
C ASP A 37 7.06 0.15 -22.37
N ARG A 38 7.10 -1.12 -22.79
CA ARG A 38 5.92 -1.81 -23.36
C ARG A 38 4.83 -2.00 -22.32
N THR A 39 5.19 -2.39 -21.10
CA THR A 39 4.26 -2.50 -19.98
C THR A 39 3.69 -1.14 -19.58
N ILE A 40 4.49 -0.07 -19.64
CA ILE A 40 4.04 1.30 -19.37
C ILE A 40 3.02 1.74 -20.43
N GLU A 41 3.31 1.56 -21.71
CA GLU A 41 2.39 1.91 -22.80
C GLU A 41 1.06 1.17 -22.68
N SER A 42 1.10 -0.15 -22.50
CA SER A 42 -0.10 -0.96 -22.29
C SER A 42 -0.91 -0.49 -21.08
N MET A 43 -0.25 -0.16 -19.97
CA MET A 43 -0.92 0.39 -18.79
C MET A 43 -1.58 1.74 -19.08
N LEU A 44 -0.90 2.64 -19.79
CA LEU A 44 -1.42 3.97 -20.12
C LEU A 44 -2.61 3.89 -21.08
N GLU A 45 -2.63 2.94 -22.00
CA GLU A 45 -3.77 2.66 -22.88
C GLU A 45 -4.98 2.14 -22.09
N GLU A 46 -4.77 1.17 -21.18
CA GLU A 46 -5.82 0.67 -20.29
C GLU A 46 -6.43 1.80 -19.44
N GLU A 47 -5.59 2.71 -18.93
CA GLU A 47 -6.02 3.88 -18.16
C GLU A 47 -6.79 4.88 -19.04
N LYS A 48 -6.31 5.16 -20.25
CA LYS A 48 -7.00 6.05 -21.19
C LYS A 48 -8.42 5.57 -21.48
N VAL A 49 -8.59 4.28 -21.72
CA VAL A 49 -9.90 3.66 -21.94
C VAL A 49 -10.82 3.87 -20.74
N LYS A 50 -10.32 3.72 -19.50
CA LYS A 50 -11.13 3.94 -18.28
C LYS A 50 -11.62 5.38 -18.17
N PHE A 51 -10.75 6.35 -18.43
CA PHE A 51 -11.10 7.77 -18.36
C PHE A 51 -12.08 8.17 -19.47
N ASP A 52 -11.84 7.72 -20.71
CA ASP A 52 -12.74 7.97 -21.84
C ASP A 52 -14.13 7.37 -21.58
N ASN A 53 -14.18 6.17 -21.01
CA ASN A 53 -15.42 5.49 -20.66
C ASN A 53 -16.15 6.20 -19.52
N ALA A 54 -15.43 6.68 -18.50
CA ALA A 54 -16.01 7.44 -17.41
C ALA A 54 -16.61 8.77 -17.90
N ALA A 55 -15.89 9.50 -18.75
CA ALA A 55 -16.35 10.74 -19.35
C ALA A 55 -17.62 10.54 -20.20
N ARG A 56 -17.64 9.50 -21.04
CA ARG A 56 -18.82 9.15 -21.86
C ARG A 56 -20.06 8.76 -21.03
N LEU A 57 -19.85 8.30 -19.81
CA LEU A 57 -20.92 7.90 -18.87
C LEU A 57 -21.27 8.99 -17.85
N GLY A 58 -20.65 10.18 -17.94
CA GLY A 58 -20.84 11.26 -16.97
C GLY A 58 -20.43 10.88 -15.54
N LEU A 59 -19.46 9.97 -15.40
CA LEU A 59 -18.96 9.53 -14.10
C LEU A 59 -17.72 10.33 -13.71
N SER A 60 -17.67 10.79 -12.46
CA SER A 60 -16.45 11.39 -11.91
C SER A 60 -15.32 10.35 -11.85
N PRO A 61 -14.08 10.71 -12.22
CA PRO A 61 -12.91 9.85 -12.06
C PRO A 61 -12.67 9.38 -10.62
N SER A 62 -13.12 10.16 -9.62
CA SER A 62 -13.03 9.79 -8.19
C SER A 62 -13.74 8.47 -7.85
N VAL A 63 -14.70 8.02 -8.67
CA VAL A 63 -15.46 6.78 -8.44
C VAL A 63 -14.58 5.53 -8.59
N PHE A 64 -13.54 5.56 -9.43
CA PHE A 64 -12.62 4.43 -9.63
C PHE A 64 -11.19 4.71 -9.14
N ILE A 65 -10.78 5.98 -9.10
CA ILE A 65 -9.48 6.40 -8.54
C ILE A 65 -9.52 6.40 -7.01
N GLY A 66 -10.64 6.84 -6.43
CA GLY A 66 -10.77 7.15 -5.01
C GLY A 66 -10.33 8.60 -4.69
N MET A 67 -10.12 8.89 -3.41
CA MET A 67 -9.74 10.24 -2.94
C MET A 67 -8.23 10.51 -2.98
N ASN A 68 -7.40 9.49 -3.24
CA ASN A 68 -5.95 9.61 -3.22
C ASN A 68 -5.34 9.12 -4.55
N THR A 69 -5.02 10.07 -5.43
CA THR A 69 -4.44 9.82 -6.76
C THR A 69 -3.06 9.20 -6.70
N LEU A 70 -2.23 9.59 -5.72
CA LEU A 70 -0.90 9.02 -5.54
C LEU A 70 -0.99 7.53 -5.17
N ARG A 71 -1.91 7.18 -4.27
CA ARG A 71 -2.19 5.78 -3.92
C ARG A 71 -2.72 5.01 -5.12
N TYR A 72 -3.58 5.63 -5.94
CA TYR A 72 -4.07 5.01 -7.16
C TYR A 72 -2.94 4.70 -8.15
N CYS A 73 -2.08 5.68 -8.47
CA CYS A 73 -0.95 5.50 -9.38
C CYS A 73 -0.03 4.39 -8.88
N LYS A 74 0.30 4.41 -7.59
CA LYS A 74 1.09 3.37 -6.94
C LYS A 74 0.46 2.00 -7.08
N ASP A 75 -0.82 1.85 -6.75
CA ASP A 75 -1.54 0.57 -6.85
C ASP A 75 -1.61 0.07 -8.30
N THR A 76 -1.78 0.96 -9.28
CA THR A 76 -1.78 0.60 -10.71
C THR A 76 -0.43 0.07 -11.17
N ILE A 77 0.67 0.70 -10.74
CA ILE A 77 2.04 0.21 -10.99
C ILE A 77 2.25 -1.14 -10.31
N ARG A 78 1.85 -1.29 -9.03
CA ARG A 78 2.01 -2.54 -8.28
C ARG A 78 1.32 -3.73 -8.95
N LYS A 79 0.18 -3.53 -9.60
CA LYS A 79 -0.52 -4.61 -10.33
C LYS A 79 0.30 -5.23 -11.44
N LYS A 80 1.18 -4.45 -12.07
CA LYS A 80 2.04 -4.91 -13.18
C LYS A 80 3.39 -5.47 -12.69
N GLN A 81 3.68 -5.41 -11.40
CA GLN A 81 4.90 -5.97 -10.80
C GLN A 81 4.70 -7.43 -10.32
N PRO A 82 5.77 -8.26 -10.24
CA PRO A 82 5.68 -9.65 -9.78
C PRO A 82 5.09 -9.76 -8.38
N PHE A 83 4.39 -10.85 -8.03
CA PHE A 83 3.75 -11.06 -6.71
C PHE A 83 2.80 -9.95 -6.24
N SER A 84 2.19 -9.20 -7.16
CA SER A 84 1.24 -8.11 -6.84
C SER A 84 0.12 -8.50 -5.87
N PHE A 85 -0.27 -9.77 -5.82
CA PHE A 85 -1.26 -10.27 -4.87
C PHE A 85 -0.83 -10.10 -3.40
N LEU A 86 0.47 -10.26 -3.09
CA LEU A 86 1.00 -10.06 -1.74
C LEU A 86 0.84 -8.60 -1.30
N TYR A 87 1.05 -7.66 -2.21
CA TYR A 87 0.87 -6.23 -1.95
C TYR A 87 -0.55 -5.96 -1.48
N PHE A 88 -1.52 -6.40 -2.28
CA PHE A 88 -2.92 -6.16 -2.00
C PHE A 88 -3.36 -6.92 -0.76
N PHE A 89 -2.83 -8.12 -0.51
CA PHE A 89 -3.09 -8.87 0.72
C PHE A 89 -2.60 -8.13 1.96
N PHE A 90 -1.32 -7.75 2.05
CA PHE A 90 -0.77 -7.05 3.22
C PHE A 90 -1.36 -5.66 3.40
N ASN A 91 -1.65 -4.95 2.31
CA ASN A 91 -2.35 -3.66 2.37
C ASN A 91 -3.77 -3.82 2.95
N ARG A 92 -4.50 -4.88 2.57
CA ARG A 92 -5.83 -5.19 3.16
C ARG A 92 -5.72 -5.61 4.62
N LEU A 93 -4.70 -6.41 4.97
CA LEU A 93 -4.44 -6.80 6.35
C LEU A 93 -4.13 -5.60 7.23
N THR A 94 -3.39 -4.62 6.70
CA THR A 94 -3.11 -3.34 7.38
C THR A 94 -4.39 -2.54 7.60
N GLU A 95 -5.22 -2.38 6.57
CA GLU A 95 -6.52 -1.68 6.70
C GLU A 95 -7.44 -2.35 7.73
N LEU A 96 -7.49 -3.69 7.74
CA LEU A 96 -8.22 -4.46 8.74
C LEU A 96 -7.68 -4.18 10.16
N SER A 97 -6.36 -4.21 10.33
CA SER A 97 -5.72 -4.01 11.62
C SER A 97 -5.94 -2.60 12.20
N ILE A 98 -6.01 -1.57 11.36
CA ILE A 98 -6.39 -0.21 11.77
C ILE A 98 -7.82 -0.20 12.31
N GLY A 99 -8.75 -0.80 11.58
CA GLY A 99 -10.15 -0.91 12.01
C GLY A 99 -10.26 -1.64 13.35
N LEU A 100 -9.49 -2.71 13.53
CA LEU A 100 -9.46 -3.48 14.78
C LEU A 100 -8.99 -2.63 15.96
N VAL A 101 -7.88 -1.88 15.82
CA VAL A 101 -7.37 -1.01 16.89
C VAL A 101 -8.39 0.07 17.26
N LEU A 102 -9.00 0.73 16.28
CA LEU A 102 -10.02 1.75 16.53
C LEU A 102 -11.23 1.18 17.29
N CYS A 103 -11.69 -0.01 16.91
CA CYS A 103 -12.80 -0.65 17.60
C CYS A 103 -12.46 -1.10 19.02
N CYS A 104 -11.28 -1.69 19.25
CA CYS A 104 -10.82 -2.02 20.59
C CYS A 104 -10.67 -0.77 21.46
N LEU A 105 -10.20 0.34 20.89
CA LEU A 105 -10.05 1.61 21.61
C LEU A 105 -11.41 2.20 21.99
N LEU A 106 -12.39 2.19 21.09
CA LEU A 106 -13.76 2.61 21.37
C LEU A 106 -14.43 1.72 22.42
N ALA A 107 -14.19 0.40 22.37
CA ALA A 107 -14.72 -0.54 23.34
C ALA A 107 -14.14 -0.29 24.76
N GLU A 108 -12.83 -0.05 24.87
CA GLU A 108 -12.21 0.33 26.15
C GLU A 108 -12.71 1.68 26.67
N LEU A 109 -12.87 2.68 25.78
CA LEU A 109 -13.44 3.97 26.14
C LEU A 109 -14.88 3.82 26.66
N ALA A 110 -15.70 2.99 25.99
CA ALA A 110 -17.07 2.73 26.39
C ALA A 110 -17.17 1.98 27.73
N LYS A 111 -16.26 1.04 28.01
CA LYS A 111 -16.15 0.39 29.33
C LYS A 111 -15.82 1.40 30.43
N HIS A 112 -14.98 2.38 30.13
CA HIS A 112 -14.58 3.40 31.09
C HIS A 112 -15.70 4.41 31.38
N ILE A 113 -16.47 4.81 30.35
CA ILE A 113 -17.54 5.80 30.48
C ILE A 113 -18.85 5.18 31.00
N ALA A 114 -19.16 3.94 30.64
CA ALA A 114 -20.41 3.27 30.99
C ALA A 114 -20.19 1.78 31.31
N PRO A 115 -19.62 1.47 32.49
CA PRO A 115 -19.41 0.08 32.92
C PRO A 115 -20.76 -0.66 33.01
N GLY A 116 -20.91 -1.74 32.22
CA GLY A 116 -22.14 -2.53 32.12
C GLY A 116 -23.07 -2.19 30.94
N SER A 117 -22.69 -1.27 30.06
CA SER A 117 -23.44 -0.97 28.84
C SER A 117 -23.35 -2.10 27.79
N PHE A 118 -24.27 -2.15 26.82
CA PHE A 118 -24.22 -3.10 25.68
C PHE A 118 -22.84 -3.18 25.01
N PHE A 119 -22.08 -2.08 25.00
CA PHE A 119 -20.72 -2.01 24.47
C PHE A 119 -19.69 -2.86 25.22
N THR A 120 -19.93 -3.19 26.50
CA THR A 120 -19.08 -4.10 27.26
C THR A 120 -19.27 -5.56 26.86
N HIS A 121 -20.37 -5.89 26.18
CA HIS A 121 -20.74 -7.24 25.71
C HIS A 121 -20.52 -7.46 24.22
N LEU A 122 -20.09 -6.44 23.46
CA LEU A 122 -19.75 -6.59 22.05
C LEU A 122 -18.57 -7.55 21.91
N SER A 123 -18.86 -8.82 21.62
CA SER A 123 -17.81 -9.82 21.46
C SER A 123 -17.01 -9.53 20.18
N HIS A 124 -15.69 -9.43 20.38
CA HIS A 124 -14.68 -9.00 19.43
C HIS A 124 -14.72 -9.72 18.07
N PRO A 125 -15.12 -11.02 17.96
CA PRO A 125 -15.25 -11.71 16.67
C PRO A 125 -16.28 -11.07 15.73
N TYR A 126 -17.42 -10.60 16.22
CA TYR A 126 -18.47 -10.04 15.36
C TYR A 126 -18.11 -8.66 14.82
N ILE A 127 -17.41 -7.85 15.63
CA ILE A 127 -16.84 -6.57 15.17
C ILE A 127 -15.80 -6.83 14.09
N LEU A 128 -14.91 -7.80 14.30
CA LEU A 128 -13.91 -8.22 13.30
C LEU A 128 -14.54 -8.63 11.98
N TRP A 129 -15.56 -9.50 12.02
CA TRP A 129 -16.30 -9.90 10.82
C TRP A 129 -16.98 -8.72 10.13
N SER A 130 -17.53 -7.78 10.90
CA SER A 130 -18.16 -6.58 10.37
C SER A 130 -17.16 -5.66 9.67
N ILE A 131 -16.01 -5.38 10.29
CA ILE A 131 -14.93 -4.59 9.68
C ILE A 131 -14.42 -5.28 8.42
N LEU A 132 -14.17 -6.59 8.48
CA LEU A 132 -13.71 -7.37 7.34
C LEU A 132 -14.69 -7.25 6.16
N LEU A 133 -15.99 -7.43 6.39
CA LEU A 133 -17.01 -7.33 5.36
C LEU A 133 -17.10 -5.91 4.77
N ILE A 134 -16.97 -4.86 5.59
CA ILE A 134 -16.92 -3.47 5.12
C ILE A 134 -15.70 -3.24 4.22
N VAL A 135 -14.51 -3.64 4.67
CA VAL A 135 -13.25 -3.46 3.91
C VAL A 135 -13.31 -4.23 2.58
N LEU A 136 -13.80 -5.48 2.59
CA LEU A 136 -13.97 -6.29 1.40
C LEU A 136 -15.03 -5.71 0.44
N PHE A 137 -16.12 -5.16 0.96
CA PHE A 137 -17.15 -4.51 0.15
C PHE A 137 -16.60 -3.32 -0.63
N TRP A 138 -15.90 -2.42 0.05
CA TRP A 138 -15.32 -1.24 -0.59
C TRP A 138 -14.26 -1.62 -1.62
N ALA A 139 -13.43 -2.63 -1.32
CA ALA A 139 -12.45 -3.18 -2.25
C ALA A 139 -13.13 -3.74 -3.51
N HIS A 140 -14.16 -4.56 -3.32
CA HIS A 140 -14.91 -5.18 -4.42
C HIS A 140 -15.62 -4.13 -5.28
N LYS A 141 -16.27 -3.15 -4.65
CA LYS A 141 -16.94 -2.04 -5.34
C LYS A 141 -15.98 -1.28 -6.25
N LYS A 142 -14.81 -0.88 -5.73
CA LYS A 142 -13.79 -0.15 -6.51
C LYS A 142 -13.25 -0.99 -7.66
N SER A 143 -12.91 -2.26 -7.40
CA SER A 143 -12.37 -3.18 -8.40
C SER A 143 -13.37 -3.47 -9.52
N SER A 144 -14.63 -3.75 -9.16
CA SER A 144 -15.69 -4.03 -10.13
C SER A 144 -15.97 -2.82 -11.03
N MET A 145 -15.96 -1.60 -10.49
CA MET A 145 -16.11 -0.38 -11.29
C MET A 145 -14.93 -0.18 -12.26
N ALA A 146 -13.69 -0.34 -11.77
CA ALA A 146 -12.50 -0.19 -12.60
C ALA A 146 -12.46 -1.21 -13.76
N ASN A 147 -12.83 -2.47 -13.49
CA ASN A 147 -12.90 -3.52 -14.51
C ASN A 147 -14.03 -3.29 -15.52
N MET A 148 -15.14 -2.69 -15.08
CA MET A 148 -16.23 -2.33 -15.99
C MET A 148 -15.80 -1.23 -16.96
N LEU A 149 -15.02 -0.26 -16.47
CA LEU A 149 -14.52 0.86 -17.24
C LEU A 149 -13.31 0.51 -18.14
N SER A 150 -12.60 -0.59 -17.90
CA SER A 150 -11.41 -0.97 -18.69
C SER A 150 -11.73 -1.65 -20.03
N ILE A 151 -12.99 -1.98 -20.31
CA ILE A 151 -13.38 -2.66 -21.55
C ILE A 151 -13.55 -1.62 -22.68
N PRO A 152 -12.83 -1.74 -23.82
CA PRO A 152 -12.91 -0.78 -24.91
C PRO A 152 -14.30 -0.74 -25.56
N LEU A 153 -14.71 0.45 -25.99
CA LEU A 153 -16.07 0.74 -26.46
C LEU A 153 -16.26 0.44 -27.95
N SER A 154 -17.02 -0.62 -28.25
CA SER A 154 -17.63 -0.80 -29.58
C SER A 154 -18.90 0.06 -29.72
N LYS A 155 -19.09 0.67 -30.91
CA LYS A 155 -20.06 1.76 -31.15
C LYS A 155 -21.54 1.34 -31.19
N LYS A 156 -21.92 0.05 -31.32
CA LYS A 156 -23.33 -0.37 -31.47
C LYS A 156 -23.95 -0.88 -30.15
N ASN A 157 -25.16 -0.37 -29.82
CA ASN A 157 -26.02 -0.76 -28.68
C ASN A 157 -25.39 -0.75 -27.27
N TYR A 158 -24.27 -0.04 -27.10
CA TYR A 158 -23.49 -0.11 -25.87
C TYR A 158 -24.03 0.77 -24.73
N LYS A 159 -24.57 1.96 -25.01
CA LYS A 159 -25.11 2.86 -23.98
C LYS A 159 -26.17 2.14 -23.12
N GLU A 160 -27.03 1.36 -23.76
CA GLU A 160 -28.05 0.54 -23.09
C GLU A 160 -27.42 -0.63 -22.31
N LYS A 161 -26.47 -1.36 -22.91
CA LYS A 161 -25.77 -2.49 -22.25
C LYS A 161 -24.95 -2.04 -21.03
N MET A 162 -24.35 -0.85 -21.08
CA MET A 162 -23.63 -0.25 -19.95
C MET A 162 -24.54 0.36 -18.91
N GLN A 163 -25.64 1.03 -19.31
CA GLN A 163 -26.66 1.46 -18.35
C GLN A 163 -27.26 0.26 -17.62
N TYR A 164 -27.50 -0.85 -18.32
CA TYR A 164 -27.92 -2.11 -17.73
C TYR A 164 -26.86 -2.64 -16.76
N LYS A 165 -25.58 -2.72 -17.15
CA LYS A 165 -24.49 -3.14 -16.25
C LYS A 165 -24.33 -2.21 -15.05
N LYS A 166 -24.49 -0.89 -15.21
CA LYS A 166 -24.46 0.11 -14.14
C LYS A 166 -25.63 -0.08 -13.17
N LYS A 167 -26.85 -0.27 -13.69
CA LYS A 167 -28.03 -0.62 -12.88
C LYS A 167 -27.83 -1.94 -12.14
N MET A 168 -27.28 -2.95 -12.81
CA MET A 168 -26.97 -4.26 -12.22
C MET A 168 -25.91 -4.13 -11.12
N LEU A 169 -24.87 -3.32 -11.33
CA LEU A 169 -23.83 -3.05 -10.34
C LEU A 169 -24.39 -2.32 -9.13
N HIS A 170 -25.21 -1.27 -9.34
CA HIS A 170 -25.91 -0.59 -8.25
C HIS A 170 -26.83 -1.54 -7.49
N ARG A 171 -27.55 -2.43 -8.18
CA ARG A 171 -28.42 -3.44 -7.57
C ARG A 171 -27.61 -4.44 -6.75
N LYS A 172 -26.48 -4.94 -7.26
CA LYS A 172 -25.56 -5.82 -6.52
C LYS A 172 -24.97 -5.13 -5.30
N GLN A 173 -24.58 -3.86 -5.42
CA GLN A 173 -24.07 -3.05 -4.32
C GLN A 173 -25.14 -2.80 -3.25
N PHE A 174 -26.37 -2.50 -3.68
CA PHE A 174 -27.51 -2.31 -2.79
C PHE A 174 -27.88 -3.61 -2.06
N LEU A 175 -27.91 -4.75 -2.77
CA LEU A 175 -28.14 -6.06 -2.18
C LEU A 175 -27.04 -6.44 -1.18
N PHE A 176 -25.78 -6.18 -1.51
CA PHE A 176 -24.68 -6.45 -0.58
C PHE A 176 -24.72 -5.51 0.64
N ALA A 177 -25.02 -4.23 0.46
CA ALA A 177 -25.19 -3.29 1.57
C ALA A 177 -26.38 -3.69 2.46
N GLY A 178 -27.48 -4.14 1.85
CA GLY A 178 -28.63 -4.70 2.56
C GLY A 178 -28.27 -5.96 3.33
N TYR A 179 -27.51 -6.89 2.73
CA TYR A 179 -27.00 -8.09 3.41
C TYR A 179 -26.06 -7.74 4.56
N LEU A 180 -25.16 -6.77 4.36
CA LEU A 180 -24.27 -6.26 5.41
C LEU A 180 -25.08 -5.66 6.57
N LEU A 181 -26.11 -4.86 6.27
CA LEU A 181 -27.00 -4.29 7.28
C LEU A 181 -27.76 -5.40 8.03
N LEU A 182 -28.29 -6.39 7.31
CA LEU A 182 -29.02 -7.51 7.90
C LEU A 182 -28.10 -8.37 8.77
N PHE A 183 -26.85 -8.57 8.33
CA PHE A 183 -25.81 -9.26 9.10
C PHE A 183 -25.46 -8.47 10.36
N LEU A 184 -25.25 -7.15 10.27
CA LEU A 184 -24.99 -6.28 11.42
C LEU A 184 -26.15 -6.30 12.42
N LEU A 185 -27.40 -6.20 11.94
CA LEU A 185 -28.61 -6.28 12.76
C LEU A 185 -28.77 -7.65 13.39
N SER A 186 -28.53 -8.72 12.64
CA SER A 186 -28.56 -10.10 13.16
C SER A 186 -27.52 -10.30 14.25
N ASN A 187 -26.30 -9.77 14.07
CA ASN A 187 -25.26 -9.83 15.11
C ASN A 187 -25.64 -9.01 16.34
N ALA A 188 -26.23 -7.82 16.18
CA ALA A 188 -26.72 -7.02 17.29
C ALA A 188 -27.83 -7.76 18.06
N CYS A 189 -28.76 -8.41 17.36
CA CYS A 189 -29.79 -9.24 17.97
C CYS A 189 -29.21 -10.48 18.68
N ILE A 190 -28.25 -11.18 18.06
CA ILE A 190 -27.60 -12.35 18.68
C ILE A 190 -26.83 -11.93 19.95
N LEU A 191 -26.11 -10.80 19.90
CA LEU A 191 -25.41 -10.25 21.07
C LEU A 191 -26.37 -9.81 22.19
N TYR A 192 -27.58 -9.36 21.84
CA TYR A 192 -28.59 -8.93 22.80
C TYR A 192 -29.37 -10.10 23.41
N PHE A 193 -29.68 -11.14 22.63
CA PHE A 193 -30.56 -12.24 23.04
C PHE A 193 -29.82 -13.54 23.43
N ALA A 194 -28.57 -13.74 22.98
CA ALA A 194 -27.84 -14.97 23.24
C ALA A 194 -26.70 -14.71 24.25
N PRO A 195 -26.65 -15.42 25.39
CA PRO A 195 -25.54 -15.34 26.34
C PRO A 195 -24.35 -16.16 25.80
N ILE A 196 -23.85 -15.81 24.62
CA ILE A 196 -22.72 -16.49 24.01
C ILE A 196 -21.46 -15.87 24.57
N ASP A 197 -20.92 -16.48 25.63
CA ASP A 197 -19.56 -16.27 26.13
C ASP A 197 -18.53 -16.80 25.12
N LEU A 198 -18.45 -16.16 23.95
CA LEU A 198 -17.29 -16.31 23.06
C LEU A 198 -16.11 -15.61 23.75
N LYS A 199 -15.41 -16.37 24.62
CA LYS A 199 -14.20 -15.99 25.38
C LYS A 199 -12.97 -15.67 24.51
N LEU A 200 -13.16 -15.15 23.30
CA LEU A 200 -12.08 -14.61 22.48
C LEU A 200 -12.11 -13.08 22.58
N SER A 201 -11.72 -12.53 23.73
CA SER A 201 -11.51 -11.10 23.88
C SER A 201 -10.13 -10.74 23.33
N ILE A 202 -10.07 -10.12 22.14
CA ILE A 202 -8.83 -9.50 21.67
C ILE A 202 -8.72 -8.14 22.36
N GLY A 203 -7.96 -8.08 23.44
CA GLY A 203 -7.70 -6.82 24.14
C GLY A 203 -7.01 -5.79 23.22
N LEU A 204 -7.06 -4.52 23.63
CA LEU A 204 -6.42 -3.42 22.90
C LEU A 204 -4.93 -3.69 22.62
N LEU A 205 -4.22 -4.26 23.59
CA LEU A 205 -2.79 -4.55 23.47
C LEU A 205 -2.48 -5.59 22.38
N PRO A 206 -3.11 -6.80 22.35
CA PRO A 206 -3.00 -7.71 21.21
C PRO A 206 -3.39 -7.11 19.85
N ALA A 207 -4.46 -6.31 19.80
CA ALA A 207 -4.89 -5.64 18.56
C ALA A 207 -3.84 -4.63 18.07
N PHE A 208 -3.23 -3.89 19.00
CA PHE A 208 -2.15 -2.95 18.71
C PHE A 208 -0.89 -3.66 18.20
N TRP A 209 -0.49 -4.77 18.82
CA TRP A 209 0.63 -5.60 18.33
C TRP A 209 0.36 -6.19 16.94
N PHE A 210 -0.87 -6.66 16.70
CA PHE A 210 -1.29 -7.11 15.38
C PHE A 210 -1.20 -5.99 14.33
N TYR A 211 -1.63 -4.78 14.68
CA TYR A 211 -1.48 -3.59 13.82
C TYR A 211 -0.02 -3.26 13.54
N ILE A 212 0.86 -3.24 14.54
CA ILE A 212 2.30 -3.02 14.35
C ILE A 212 2.87 -4.08 13.40
N GLY A 213 2.55 -5.36 13.61
CA GLY A 213 2.98 -6.46 12.74
C GLY A 213 2.53 -6.26 11.29
N CYS A 214 1.27 -5.87 11.08
CA CYS A 214 0.74 -5.58 9.76
C CYS A 214 1.41 -4.37 9.09
N MET A 215 1.65 -3.29 9.86
CA MET A 215 2.36 -2.09 9.39
C MET A 215 3.79 -2.40 8.96
N VAL A 216 4.49 -3.25 9.72
CA VAL A 216 5.85 -3.70 9.41
C VAL A 216 5.85 -4.55 8.15
N LEU A 217 4.97 -5.55 8.05
CA LEU A 217 4.84 -6.39 6.85
C LEU A 217 4.49 -5.55 5.60
N SER A 218 3.57 -4.60 5.74
CA SER A 218 3.19 -3.67 4.68
C SER A 218 4.31 -2.68 4.34
N GLY A 219 5.11 -2.25 5.32
CA GLY A 219 6.29 -1.41 5.12
C GLY A 219 7.39 -2.13 4.36
N ILE A 220 7.70 -3.38 4.74
CA ILE A 220 8.62 -4.27 4.02
C ILE A 220 8.13 -4.47 2.59
N HIS A 221 6.83 -4.75 2.42
CA HIS A 221 6.24 -4.91 1.10
C HIS A 221 6.27 -3.61 0.28
N ASN A 222 6.06 -2.44 0.90
CA ASN A 222 6.12 -1.18 0.19
C ASN A 222 7.53 -0.88 -0.32
N THR A 223 8.53 -1.18 0.52
CA THR A 223 9.96 -1.09 0.22
C THR A 223 10.37 -2.09 -0.87
N LEU A 224 9.83 -3.32 -0.82
CA LEU A 224 10.02 -4.40 -1.81
C LEU A 224 9.81 -3.93 -3.26
N TYR A 225 8.91 -2.98 -3.47
CA TYR A 225 8.51 -2.59 -4.81
C TYR A 225 8.88 -1.14 -5.16
N SER A 226 9.23 -0.28 -4.20
CA SER A 226 9.56 1.14 -4.46
C SER A 226 11.03 1.39 -4.79
N SER A 227 11.90 0.41 -4.56
CA SER A 227 13.33 0.68 -4.36
C SER A 227 14.24 -0.38 -4.98
N HIS A 228 13.86 -1.02 -6.09
CA HIS A 228 14.64 -2.09 -6.72
C HIS A 228 15.12 -3.14 -5.71
N PHE A 229 14.20 -3.57 -4.84
CA PHE A 229 14.54 -4.30 -3.63
C PHE A 229 15.15 -5.67 -3.88
N LEU A 230 14.74 -6.37 -4.94
CA LEU A 230 15.33 -7.68 -5.26
C LEU A 230 16.84 -7.56 -5.51
N PRO A 231 17.30 -6.66 -6.42
CA PRO A 231 18.73 -6.35 -6.54
C PRO A 231 19.36 -5.91 -5.21
N PHE A 232 18.70 -5.02 -4.46
CA PHE A 232 19.21 -4.52 -3.17
C PHE A 232 19.43 -5.62 -2.14
N LEU A 233 18.42 -6.45 -1.86
CA LEU A 233 18.56 -7.60 -0.96
C LEU A 233 19.48 -8.67 -1.55
N GLY A 234 19.53 -8.81 -2.87
CA GLY A 234 20.48 -9.70 -3.55
C GLY A 234 21.92 -9.40 -3.15
N VAL A 235 22.30 -8.12 -3.09
CA VAL A 235 23.62 -7.69 -2.57
C VAL A 235 23.81 -8.17 -1.13
N GLY A 236 22.86 -7.86 -0.23
CA GLY A 236 22.96 -8.23 1.19
C GLY A 236 22.99 -9.74 1.42
N ALA A 237 22.19 -10.49 0.68
CA ALA A 237 22.09 -11.94 0.78
C ALA A 237 23.37 -12.60 0.27
N CYS A 238 23.92 -12.15 -0.87
CA CYS A 238 25.20 -12.61 -1.38
C CYS A 238 26.34 -12.36 -0.39
N LEU A 239 26.33 -11.20 0.29
CA LEU A 239 27.33 -10.87 1.31
C LEU A 239 27.23 -11.78 2.54
N LEU A 240 26.03 -11.94 3.09
CA LEU A 240 25.80 -12.75 4.29
C LEU A 240 26.01 -14.25 4.04
N THR A 241 25.71 -14.71 2.82
CA THR A 241 25.94 -16.12 2.41
C THR A 241 27.31 -16.36 1.77
N ARG A 242 28.20 -15.35 1.75
CA ARG A 242 29.57 -15.42 1.21
C ARG A 242 29.65 -15.94 -0.23
N ARG A 243 28.74 -15.49 -1.09
CA ARG A 243 28.74 -15.77 -2.53
C ARG A 243 29.89 -15.04 -3.24
N SER A 244 30.12 -15.34 -4.52
CA SER A 244 31.23 -14.77 -5.27
C SER A 244 31.13 -13.25 -5.39
N LYS A 245 32.29 -12.58 -5.50
CA LYS A 245 32.36 -11.12 -5.70
C LYS A 245 31.65 -10.69 -6.99
N GLU A 246 31.69 -11.53 -8.02
CA GLU A 246 31.02 -11.29 -9.31
C GLU A 246 29.49 -11.27 -9.16
N GLN A 247 28.91 -12.23 -8.45
CA GLN A 247 27.46 -12.26 -8.19
C GLN A 247 27.02 -11.05 -7.36
N THR A 248 27.80 -10.69 -6.34
CA THR A 248 27.53 -9.52 -5.51
C THR A 248 27.57 -8.23 -6.34
N LYS A 249 28.57 -8.12 -7.25
CA LYS A 249 28.72 -6.97 -8.15
C LYS A 249 27.57 -6.89 -9.16
N GLN A 250 27.13 -8.02 -9.72
CA GLN A 250 26.00 -8.06 -10.64
C GLN A 250 24.71 -7.48 -10.02
N PHE A 251 24.35 -7.90 -8.80
CA PHE A 251 23.19 -7.35 -8.11
C PHE A 251 23.37 -5.87 -7.72
N MET A 252 24.59 -5.47 -7.39
CA MET A 252 24.92 -4.08 -7.07
C MET A 252 24.77 -3.17 -8.30
N ASP A 253 25.30 -3.57 -9.45
CA ASP A 253 25.20 -2.83 -10.70
C ASP A 253 23.73 -2.71 -11.14
N GLN A 254 22.96 -3.80 -11.01
CA GLN A 254 21.52 -3.78 -11.27
C GLN A 254 20.78 -2.80 -10.35
N TYR A 255 21.08 -2.79 -9.05
CA TYR A 255 20.47 -1.86 -8.11
C TYR A 255 20.83 -0.40 -8.41
N GLN A 256 22.11 -0.12 -8.62
CA GLN A 256 22.60 1.24 -8.86
C GLN A 256 22.05 1.80 -10.17
N ASN A 257 22.11 1.05 -11.26
CA ASN A 257 21.61 1.50 -12.57
C ASN A 257 20.12 1.85 -12.50
N ALA A 258 19.33 1.00 -11.87
CA ALA A 258 17.90 1.21 -11.75
C ALA A 258 17.59 2.42 -10.83
N SER A 259 18.34 2.58 -9.74
CA SER A 259 18.22 3.73 -8.84
C SER A 259 18.65 5.04 -9.50
N TYR A 260 19.70 5.03 -10.32
CA TYR A 260 20.11 6.20 -11.10
C TYR A 260 19.05 6.58 -12.13
N LEU A 261 18.47 5.61 -12.84
CA LEU A 261 17.37 5.84 -13.76
C LEU A 261 16.18 6.49 -13.04
N GLN A 262 15.82 6.01 -11.85
CA GLN A 262 14.76 6.60 -11.02
C GLN A 262 15.05 8.06 -10.59
N ILE A 263 16.30 8.38 -10.29
CA ILE A 263 16.68 9.76 -9.94
C ILE A 263 16.65 10.63 -11.20
N LEU A 264 17.16 10.14 -12.32
CA LEU A 264 17.16 10.86 -13.60
C LEU A 264 15.74 11.18 -14.09
N THR A 265 14.79 10.25 -13.96
CA THR A 265 13.40 10.50 -14.32
C THR A 265 12.75 11.57 -13.45
N THR A 266 13.18 11.69 -12.19
CA THR A 266 12.75 12.79 -11.28
C THR A 266 13.27 14.14 -11.77
N HIS A 267 14.45 14.18 -12.38
CA HIS A 267 15.05 15.38 -12.99
C HIS A 267 14.65 15.59 -14.46
N GLN A 268 13.71 14.79 -15.01
CA GLN A 268 13.31 14.82 -16.42
C GLN A 268 14.49 14.65 -17.42
N LYS A 269 15.52 13.89 -17.02
CA LYS A 269 16.72 13.62 -17.81
C LYS A 269 16.78 12.15 -18.24
N THR A 270 17.49 11.87 -19.33
CA THR A 270 17.61 10.53 -19.91
C THR A 270 18.94 9.85 -19.54
N GLU A 271 19.04 8.54 -19.79
CA GLU A 271 20.30 7.79 -19.62
C GLU A 271 21.42 8.33 -20.54
N ALA A 272 21.06 8.88 -21.71
CA ALA A 272 22.00 9.50 -22.63
C ALA A 272 22.62 10.78 -22.03
N ASP A 273 21.84 11.55 -21.26
CA ASP A 273 22.31 12.75 -20.56
C ASP A 273 23.26 12.37 -19.41
N PHE A 274 22.98 11.28 -18.70
CA PHE A 274 23.85 10.75 -17.64
C PHE A 274 25.22 10.27 -18.15
N LYS A 275 25.29 9.80 -19.40
CA LYS A 275 26.56 9.40 -20.05
C LYS A 275 27.39 10.61 -20.50
N LYS A 276 26.75 11.75 -20.78
CA LYS A 276 27.39 12.95 -21.34
C LYS A 276 27.73 14.04 -20.32
N GLU A 277 26.93 14.20 -19.27
CA GLU A 277 27.07 15.28 -18.27
C GLU A 277 27.70 14.77 -16.96
N ASP A 278 28.98 15.07 -16.74
CA ASP A 278 29.69 14.67 -15.50
C ASP A 278 29.13 15.33 -14.23
N ILE A 279 28.59 16.56 -14.35
CA ILE A 279 27.92 17.27 -13.25
C ILE A 279 26.65 16.52 -12.83
N LEU A 280 25.82 16.12 -13.80
CA LEU A 280 24.59 15.37 -13.56
C LEU A 280 24.89 14.01 -12.92
N ARG A 281 25.93 13.32 -13.40
CA ARG A 281 26.39 12.05 -12.81
C ARG A 281 26.78 12.20 -11.35
N THR A 282 27.51 13.28 -11.03
CA THR A 282 27.96 13.57 -9.66
C THR A 282 26.77 13.90 -8.75
N GLN A 283 25.81 14.69 -9.24
CA GLN A 283 24.59 15.04 -8.52
C GLN A 283 23.71 13.82 -8.23
N VAL A 284 23.48 12.96 -9.23
CA VAL A 284 22.69 11.73 -9.10
C VAL A 284 23.36 10.75 -8.11
N LYS A 285 24.68 10.57 -8.19
CA LYS A 285 25.43 9.75 -7.23
C LYS A 285 25.34 10.30 -5.79
N LYS A 286 25.45 11.62 -5.62
CA LYS A 286 25.32 12.29 -4.31
C LYS A 286 23.93 12.13 -3.73
N GLU A 287 22.90 12.20 -4.56
CA GLU A 287 21.51 12.00 -4.14
C GLU A 287 21.26 10.55 -3.71
N LEU A 288 21.72 9.56 -4.49
CA LEU A 288 21.64 8.16 -4.11
C LEU A 288 22.41 7.88 -2.80
N TYR A 289 23.60 8.44 -2.67
CA TYR A 289 24.41 8.34 -1.45
C TYR A 289 23.66 8.88 -0.23
N SER A 290 23.08 10.08 -0.31
CA SER A 290 22.30 10.68 0.77
C SER A 290 21.09 9.82 1.17
N ARG A 291 20.35 9.30 0.19
CA ARG A 291 19.22 8.38 0.41
C ARG A 291 19.68 7.12 1.16
N LEU A 292 20.78 6.51 0.74
CA LEU A 292 21.33 5.29 1.36
C LEU A 292 21.90 5.53 2.76
N VAL A 293 22.53 6.69 3.02
CA VAL A 293 22.99 7.05 4.38
C VAL A 293 21.80 7.10 5.33
N THR A 294 20.72 7.76 4.90
CA THR A 294 19.48 7.88 5.67
C THR A 294 18.84 6.50 5.90
N GLN A 295 18.72 5.69 4.84
CA GLN A 295 18.18 4.33 4.93
C GLN A 295 19.01 3.44 5.85
N ARG A 296 20.34 3.51 5.80
CA ARG A 296 21.21 2.75 6.69
C ARG A 296 20.93 3.05 8.17
N VAL A 297 20.75 4.32 8.52
CA VAL A 297 20.43 4.72 9.91
C VAL A 297 19.07 4.15 10.31
N TYR A 298 18.06 4.25 9.45
CA TYR A 298 16.75 3.66 9.72
C TYR A 298 16.80 2.13 9.85
N TYR A 299 17.56 1.43 9.01
CA TYR A 299 17.73 -0.01 9.12
C TYR A 299 18.48 -0.41 10.40
N ALA A 300 19.49 0.36 10.83
CA ALA A 300 20.18 0.11 12.10
C ALA A 300 19.25 0.28 13.30
N LEU A 301 18.44 1.35 13.31
CA LEU A 301 17.43 1.59 14.36
C LEU A 301 16.35 0.50 14.36
N ALA A 302 15.83 0.13 13.19
CA ALA A 302 14.84 -0.92 13.06
C ALA A 302 15.39 -2.28 13.52
N LEU A 303 16.63 -2.62 13.13
CA LEU A 303 17.29 -3.84 13.55
C LEU A 303 17.51 -3.87 15.07
N PHE A 304 17.89 -2.75 15.70
CA PHE A 304 17.98 -2.67 17.15
C PHE A 304 16.63 -2.91 17.83
N LEU A 305 15.58 -2.24 17.38
CA LEU A 305 14.23 -2.38 17.95
C LEU A 305 13.70 -3.81 17.82
N PHE A 306 13.85 -4.40 16.63
CA PHE A 306 13.41 -5.77 16.37
C PHE A 306 14.26 -6.82 17.10
N ALA A 307 15.57 -6.61 17.24
CA ALA A 307 16.41 -7.49 18.04
C ALA A 307 16.02 -7.47 19.53
N VAL A 308 15.72 -6.29 20.08
CA VAL A 308 15.21 -6.16 21.45
C VAL A 308 13.85 -6.83 21.59
N LEU A 309 12.94 -6.64 20.62
CA LEU A 309 11.64 -7.29 20.59
C LEU A 309 11.75 -8.83 20.53
N ASP A 310 12.63 -9.35 19.68
CA ASP A 310 12.90 -10.78 19.56
C ASP A 310 13.44 -11.35 20.87
N LEU A 311 14.39 -10.67 21.52
CA LEU A 311 14.93 -11.07 22.82
C LEU A 311 13.83 -11.11 23.90
N LEU A 312 12.96 -10.11 23.95
CA LEU A 312 11.83 -10.08 24.88
C LEU A 312 10.85 -11.22 24.61
N CYS A 313 10.53 -11.50 23.34
CA CYS A 313 9.68 -12.61 22.94
C CYS A 313 10.29 -13.97 23.30
N ILE A 314 11.60 -14.16 23.07
CA ILE A 314 12.33 -15.38 23.45
C ILE A 314 12.33 -15.55 24.97
N TRP A 315 12.51 -14.46 25.73
CA TRP A 315 12.50 -14.51 27.19
C TRP A 315 11.12 -14.91 27.74
N GLN A 316 10.04 -14.40 27.15
CA GLN A 316 8.66 -14.72 27.54
C GLN A 316 8.16 -16.07 27.01
N LEU A 317 8.95 -16.76 26.18
CA LEU A 317 8.54 -18.00 25.53
C LEU A 317 8.27 -19.13 26.53
N LYS A 318 8.94 -19.15 27.68
CA LYS A 318 8.68 -20.17 28.71
C LYS A 318 7.40 -19.91 29.52
N SER A 319 6.99 -18.65 29.67
CA SER A 319 5.89 -18.26 30.56
C SER A 319 4.57 -17.97 29.85
N ALA A 320 4.60 -17.65 28.55
CA ALA A 320 3.45 -17.14 27.82
C ALA A 320 3.25 -17.76 26.42
N PHE A 321 3.83 -18.94 26.15
CA PHE A 321 3.74 -19.55 24.82
C PHE A 321 2.29 -19.88 24.44
N THR A 322 1.86 -19.30 23.33
CA THR A 322 0.63 -19.64 22.60
C THR A 322 0.96 -19.76 21.12
N LEU A 323 0.16 -20.50 20.35
CA LEU A 323 0.38 -20.62 18.90
C LEU A 323 0.45 -19.25 18.18
N PRO A 324 -0.41 -18.26 18.49
CA PRO A 324 -0.29 -16.91 17.93
C PRO A 324 1.02 -16.20 18.32
N PHE A 325 1.49 -16.39 19.55
CA PHE A 325 2.76 -15.85 20.02
C PHE A 325 3.96 -16.48 19.28
N GLY A 326 3.93 -17.79 19.05
CA GLY A 326 4.94 -18.48 18.24
C GLY A 326 5.00 -17.99 16.80
N ILE A 327 3.84 -17.80 16.15
CA ILE A 327 3.75 -17.22 14.80
C ILE A 327 4.31 -15.79 14.79
N PHE A 328 3.95 -14.98 15.78
CA PHE A 328 4.46 -13.61 15.92
C PHE A 328 5.98 -13.58 16.05
N LEU A 329 6.58 -14.44 16.89
CA LEU A 329 8.02 -14.53 17.03
C LEU A 329 8.70 -14.94 15.72
N ILE A 330 8.17 -15.94 15.00
CA ILE A 330 8.73 -16.35 13.70
C ILE A 330 8.69 -15.17 12.71
N CYS A 331 7.57 -14.45 12.64
CA CYS A 331 7.47 -13.27 11.79
C CYS A 331 8.46 -12.18 12.21
N SER A 332 8.59 -11.91 13.51
CA SER A 332 9.53 -10.92 14.04
C SER A 332 10.98 -11.26 13.69
N LEU A 333 11.40 -12.52 13.91
CA LEU A 333 12.74 -13.00 13.53
C LEU A 333 13.01 -12.87 12.02
N LEU A 334 12.02 -13.22 11.18
CA LEU A 334 12.14 -13.04 9.72
C LEU A 334 12.34 -11.57 9.34
N VAL A 335 11.63 -10.67 10.01
CA VAL A 335 11.79 -9.22 9.82
C VAL A 335 13.18 -8.76 10.25
N THR A 336 13.70 -9.24 11.39
CA THR A 336 15.06 -8.95 11.86
C THR A 336 16.11 -9.40 10.85
N ILE A 337 15.97 -10.60 10.29
CA ILE A 337 16.85 -11.12 9.24
C ILE A 337 16.77 -10.23 7.99
N LEU A 338 15.58 -9.82 7.56
CA LEU A 338 15.41 -8.92 6.43
C LEU A 338 16.11 -7.57 6.65
N PHE A 339 15.99 -6.98 7.85
CA PHE A 339 16.69 -5.75 8.19
C PHE A 339 18.21 -5.92 8.23
N LEU A 340 18.71 -7.09 8.67
CA LEU A 340 20.14 -7.40 8.64
C LEU A 340 20.66 -7.47 7.20
N ILE A 341 19.94 -8.16 6.31
CA ILE A 341 20.26 -8.23 4.87
C ILE A 341 20.27 -6.81 4.27
N ALA A 342 19.22 -6.03 4.54
CA ALA A 342 19.08 -4.66 4.03
C ALA A 342 20.20 -3.73 4.54
N TRP A 343 20.57 -3.83 5.81
CA TRP A 343 21.64 -3.04 6.40
C TRP A 343 23.01 -3.41 5.81
N ALA A 344 23.28 -4.72 5.61
CA ALA A 344 24.50 -5.19 4.96
C ALA A 344 24.61 -4.69 3.51
N ALA A 345 23.51 -4.76 2.75
CA ALA A 345 23.42 -4.23 1.40
C ALA A 345 23.72 -2.72 1.36
N ALA A 346 23.04 -1.93 2.20
CA ALA A 346 23.23 -0.48 2.26
C ALA A 346 24.69 -0.10 2.54
N ASN A 347 25.34 -0.77 3.50
CA ASN A 347 26.75 -0.53 3.83
C ASN A 347 27.69 -0.82 2.66
N HIS A 348 27.48 -1.93 1.97
CA HIS A 348 28.32 -2.31 0.85
C HIS A 348 28.18 -1.35 -0.34
N ILE A 349 26.93 -1.00 -0.69
CA ILE A 349 26.65 -0.07 -1.79
C ILE A 349 27.19 1.32 -1.46
N LEU A 350 27.06 1.80 -0.22
CA LEU A 350 27.64 3.08 0.22
C LEU A 350 29.16 3.10 0.07
N LYS A 351 29.84 1.99 0.38
CA LYS A 351 31.29 1.87 0.23
C LYS A 351 31.71 1.97 -1.23
N ASP A 352 30.99 1.30 -2.12
CA ASP A 352 31.24 1.32 -3.56
C ASP A 352 30.99 2.70 -4.19
N ILE A 353 29.86 3.36 -3.83
CA ILE A 353 29.58 4.73 -4.29
C ILE A 353 30.67 5.70 -3.80
N LYS A 354 31.15 5.55 -2.56
CA LYS A 354 32.24 6.37 -2.02
C LYS A 354 33.58 6.13 -2.72
N GLN A 355 33.84 4.91 -3.20
CA GLN A 355 35.05 4.58 -3.96
C GLN A 355 34.98 5.06 -5.41
N SER A 356 33.80 5.06 -6.02
CA SER A 356 33.57 5.46 -7.42
C SER A 356 33.25 6.94 -7.62
N ALA A 357 32.99 7.67 -6.53
CA ALA A 357 32.89 9.12 -6.52
C ALA A 357 34.06 9.65 -5.69
N THR A 358 35.10 10.14 -6.37
CA THR A 358 35.99 11.14 -5.77
C THR A 358 35.14 12.38 -5.48
N PHE A 359 34.63 12.44 -4.24
CA PHE A 359 33.93 13.59 -3.70
C PHE A 359 34.89 14.72 -3.35
#